data_AF-A0A7X2XN08-F1
#
_entry.id   AF-A0A7X2XN08-F1
#
_cell.length_a   1.000
_cell.length_b   1.000
_cell.length_c   1.000
_cell.angle_alpha   90.00
_cell.angle_beta   90.00
_cell.angle_gamma   90.00
#
_symmetry.space_group_name_H-M   'P 1'
#
loop_
_entity.id
_entity.type
_entity.pdbx_description
1 polymer ?
#
loop_
_entity_poly.entity_id
_entity_poly.type
_entity_poly.pdbx_seq_one_letter_code
_entity_poly.pdbx_strand_id
1 'polypeptide(L)'
;DKKVPEWFYENNIEKFCLAWLDGYEVEKEKRYFVKIKGNIKENMLVYGELLKRYFFTKSFSLDDVIYSHTRKELEDANFGWVFDCEGIDIEEVENE
;
A
#
# COMPACT_ATOMS: atom_id res chain seq x y z
N ASP A 1 -8.35 23.76 -20.15
CA ASP A 1 -6.96 24.23 -20.07
C ASP A 1 -6.11 23.29 -19.25
N LYS A 2 -4.93 22.91 -19.78
CA LYS A 2 -3.92 22.21 -18.99
C LYS A 2 -3.02 23.25 -18.33
N LYS A 3 -3.38 23.69 -17.12
CA LYS A 3 -2.49 24.52 -16.29
C LYS A 3 -1.46 23.63 -15.61
N VAL A 4 -0.21 24.09 -15.58
CA VAL A 4 0.84 23.47 -14.78
C VAL A 4 0.55 23.75 -13.30
N PRO A 5 0.55 22.73 -12.41
CA PRO A 5 0.32 22.93 -10.98
C PRO A 5 1.32 23.90 -10.34
N GLU A 6 0.90 24.68 -9.34
CA GLU A 6 1.77 25.67 -8.67
C GLU A 6 3.01 25.06 -8.03
N TRP A 7 2.91 23.85 -7.47
CA TRP A 7 4.06 23.13 -6.89
C TRP A 7 5.24 23.00 -7.87
N PHE A 8 4.97 22.98 -9.18
CA PHE A 8 6.03 22.89 -10.20
C PHE A 8 7.02 24.07 -10.12
N TYR A 9 6.51 25.27 -9.80
CA TYR A 9 7.30 26.50 -9.69
C TYR A 9 7.98 26.65 -8.32
N GLU A 10 7.64 25.81 -7.34
CA GLU A 10 8.21 25.83 -5.99
C GLU A 10 9.54 25.06 -5.95
N ASN A 11 10.56 25.56 -6.68
CA ASN A 11 11.90 24.96 -6.78
C ASN A 11 11.93 23.52 -7.36
N ASN A 12 10.91 23.13 -8.13
CA ASN A 12 10.82 21.80 -8.74
C ASN A 12 11.14 21.77 -10.24
N ILE A 13 11.26 22.93 -10.89
CA ILE A 13 11.56 23.02 -12.33
C ILE A 13 12.88 22.34 -12.68
N GLU A 14 13.96 22.66 -11.95
CA GLU A 14 15.28 22.09 -12.20
C GLU A 14 15.31 20.58 -11.94
N LYS A 15 14.70 20.13 -10.82
CA LYS A 15 14.56 18.71 -10.49
C LYS A 15 13.82 17.94 -11.58
N PHE A 16 12.74 18.52 -12.11
CA PHE A 16 11.97 17.91 -13.18
C PHE A 16 12.79 17.81 -14.47
N CYS A 17 13.52 18.87 -14.86
CA CYS A 17 14.39 18.85 -16.03
C CYS A 17 15.50 17.81 -15.90
N LEU A 18 16.12 17.69 -14.72
CA LEU A 18 17.14 16.68 -14.44
C LEU A 18 16.57 15.26 -14.52
N ALA A 19 15.41 15.01 -13.87
CA ALA A 19 14.71 13.72 -13.97
C ALA A 19 14.33 13.35 -15.41
N TRP A 20 14.04 14.34 -16.26
CA TRP A 20 13.73 14.12 -17.67
C TRP A 20 14.97 13.77 -18.51
N LEU A 21 16.11 14.39 -18.21
CA LEU A 21 17.36 14.18 -18.94
C LEU A 21 18.10 12.91 -18.51
N ASP A 22 18.21 12.70 -17.20
CA ASP A 22 19.02 11.65 -16.59
C ASP A 22 18.19 10.40 -16.25
N GLY A 23 16.86 10.49 -16.38
CA GLY A 23 15.93 9.52 -15.82
C GLY A 23 15.71 9.74 -14.32
N TYR A 24 14.75 9.01 -13.76
CA TYR A 24 14.48 9.01 -12.33
C TYR A 24 14.01 7.63 -11.89
N GLU A 25 14.39 7.26 -10.68
CA GLU A 25 13.87 6.06 -10.01
C GLU A 25 12.79 6.50 -9.01
N VAL A 26 11.61 5.91 -9.13
CA VAL A 26 10.54 6.11 -8.15
C VAL A 26 10.66 5.00 -7.14
N GLU A 27 10.95 5.35 -5.88
CA GLU A 27 10.77 4.41 -4.78
C GLU A 27 9.29 4.00 -4.75
N LYS A 28 9.02 2.74 -5.10
CA LYS A 28 7.67 2.19 -5.02
C LYS A 28 7.27 2.16 -3.54
N GLU A 29 6.05 2.63 -3.25
CA GLU A 29 5.52 2.59 -1.89
C GLU A 29 5.44 1.13 -1.42
N LYS A 30 6.05 0.84 -0.26
CA LYS A 30 6.07 -0.51 0.33
C LYS A 30 4.64 -0.98 0.60
N ARG A 31 4.33 -2.21 0.18
CA ARG A 31 3.04 -2.87 0.47
C ARG A 31 3.26 -4.08 1.36
N TYR A 32 2.25 -4.41 2.15
CA TYR A 32 2.34 -5.44 3.18
C TYR A 32 1.17 -6.43 3.10
N PHE A 33 1.46 -7.73 3.12
CA PHE A 33 0.48 -8.72 3.53
C PHE A 33 0.41 -8.76 5.05
N VAL A 34 -0.82 -8.74 5.58
CA VAL A 34 -1.08 -8.80 7.01
C VAL A 34 -1.83 -10.09 7.32
N LYS A 35 -1.19 -10.97 8.09
CA LYS A 35 -1.73 -12.30 8.47
C LYS A 35 -1.74 -12.46 9.99
N ILE A 36 -2.82 -12.98 10.56
CA ILE A 36 -2.83 -13.39 11.97
C ILE A 36 -2.00 -14.67 12.11
N LYS A 37 -1.08 -14.71 13.07
CA LYS A 37 -0.28 -15.89 13.40
C LYS A 37 -1.13 -17.02 13.96
N GLY A 38 -0.68 -18.25 13.71
CA GLY A 38 -1.28 -19.47 14.23
C GLY A 38 -2.13 -20.22 13.21
N ASN A 39 -2.73 -21.33 13.63
CA ASN A 39 -3.53 -22.21 12.77
C ASN A 39 -4.97 -21.69 12.62
N ILE A 40 -5.10 -20.49 12.04
CA ILE A 40 -6.38 -19.82 11.82
C ILE A 40 -6.70 -19.89 10.32
N LYS A 41 -7.87 -20.44 9.97
CA LYS A 41 -8.26 -20.67 8.58
C LYS A 41 -8.47 -19.38 7.80
N GLU A 42 -9.05 -18.35 8.42
CA GLU A 42 -9.29 -17.03 7.82
C GLU A 42 -8.40 -16.01 8.52
N ASN A 43 -7.13 -15.95 8.14
CA ASN A 43 -6.13 -15.16 8.86
C ASN A 43 -5.59 -13.97 8.07
N MET A 44 -5.95 -13.80 6.80
CA MET A 44 -5.40 -12.74 5.94
C MET A 44 -6.32 -11.53 5.87
N LEU A 45 -5.80 -10.35 6.21
CA LEU A 45 -6.54 -9.09 6.12
C LEU A 45 -6.59 -8.61 4.66
N VAL A 46 -7.79 -8.40 4.14
CA VAL A 46 -8.02 -7.89 2.78
C VAL A 46 -9.01 -6.74 2.81
N TYR A 47 -8.96 -5.90 1.77
CA TYR A 47 -9.96 -4.87 1.53
C TYR A 47 -10.81 -5.25 0.32
N GLY A 48 -12.12 -5.42 0.51
CA GLY A 48 -13.04 -5.72 -0.59
C GLY A 48 -13.43 -4.46 -1.33
N GLU A 49 -13.10 -4.37 -2.61
CA GLU A 49 -13.38 -3.18 -3.42
C GLU A 49 -14.88 -2.99 -3.66
N LEU A 50 -15.64 -4.08 -3.76
CA LEU A 50 -17.10 -4.03 -3.90
C LEU A 50 -17.80 -3.66 -2.57
N LEU A 51 -17.33 -4.25 -1.46
CA LEU A 51 -17.95 -4.07 -0.14
C LEU A 51 -17.46 -2.81 0.59
N LYS A 52 -16.39 -2.17 0.09
CA LYS A 52 -15.73 -0.99 0.65
C LYS A 52 -15.39 -1.16 2.14
N ARG A 53 -14.85 -2.33 2.51
CA ARG A 53 -14.49 -2.66 3.90
C ARG A 53 -13.37 -3.68 3.98
N TYR A 54 -12.69 -3.68 5.12
CA TYR A 54 -11.74 -4.71 5.50
C TYR A 54 -12.43 -5.94 6.09
N PHE A 55 -11.89 -7.13 5.81
CA PHE A 55 -12.28 -8.40 6.43
C PHE A 55 -11.16 -9.43 6.31
N PHE A 56 -11.30 -10.56 7.01
CA PHE A 56 -10.35 -11.66 6.94
C PHE A 56 -10.80 -12.73 5.94
N THR A 57 -9.87 -13.26 5.17
CA THR A 57 -10.09 -14.37 4.22
C THR A 57 -9.10 -15.50 4.44
N LYS A 58 -9.41 -16.67 3.87
CA LYS A 58 -8.60 -17.89 3.96
C LYS A 58 -7.46 -17.96 2.96
N SER A 59 -7.58 -17.31 1.82
CA SER A 59 -6.63 -17.45 0.71
C SER A 59 -6.82 -16.38 -0.36
N PHE A 60 -5.81 -16.26 -1.24
CA PHE A 60 -5.79 -15.47 -2.46
C PHE A 60 -6.70 -16.02 -3.56
N SER A 61 -7.98 -16.18 -3.27
CA SER A 61 -8.96 -16.78 -4.19
C SER A 61 -10.23 -15.97 -4.36
N LEU A 62 -10.26 -14.76 -3.81
CA LEU A 62 -11.33 -13.80 -4.00
C LEU A 62 -10.92 -12.82 -5.09
N ASP A 63 -11.81 -12.63 -6.05
CA ASP A 63 -11.77 -11.54 -7.01
C ASP A 63 -12.24 -10.23 -6.32
N ASP A 64 -11.87 -9.08 -6.88
CA ASP A 64 -12.26 -7.74 -6.40
C ASP A 64 -11.85 -7.43 -4.94
N VAL A 65 -10.71 -7.99 -4.49
CA VAL A 65 -10.11 -7.66 -3.20
C VAL A 65 -8.64 -7.28 -3.33
N ILE A 66 -8.23 -6.34 -2.48
CA ILE A 66 -6.85 -5.90 -2.32
C ILE A 66 -6.24 -6.69 -1.16
N TYR A 67 -5.15 -7.40 -1.43
CA TYR A 67 -4.50 -8.27 -0.44
C TYR A 67 -3.32 -7.61 0.28
N SER A 68 -2.54 -6.80 -0.43
CA SER A 68 -1.42 -6.06 0.14
C SER A 68 -1.82 -4.61 0.36
N HIS A 69 -1.36 -4.00 1.45
CA HIS A 69 -1.76 -2.65 1.84
C HIS A 69 -0.54 -1.78 2.09
N THR A 70 -0.61 -0.50 1.79
CA THR A 70 0.43 0.43 2.23
C THR A 70 0.30 0.67 3.74
N ARG A 71 1.38 1.11 4.39
CA ARG A 71 1.31 1.50 5.80
C ARG A 71 0.24 2.56 6.03
N LYS A 72 0.15 3.55 5.13
CA LYS A 72 -0.85 4.62 5.23
C LYS A 72 -2.28 4.09 5.13
N GLU A 73 -2.56 3.17 4.20
CA GLU A 73 -3.89 2.52 4.08
C GLU A 73 -4.30 1.80 5.37
N LEU A 74 -3.35 1.15 6.04
CA LEU A 74 -3.58 0.47 7.33
C LEU A 74 -3.78 1.47 8.48
N GLU A 75 -2.95 2.52 8.56
CA GLU A 75 -3.06 3.58 9.57
C GLU A 75 -4.40 4.32 9.46
N ASP A 76 -4.78 4.75 8.25
CA ASP A 76 -6.05 5.44 7.97
C ASP A 76 -7.27 4.55 8.31
N ALA A 77 -7.12 3.23 8.23
CA ALA A 77 -8.15 2.26 8.56
C ALA A 77 -8.13 1.78 10.02
N ASN A 78 -7.36 2.42 10.91
CA ASN A 78 -7.14 2.03 12.32
C ASN A 78 -6.52 0.63 12.50
N PHE A 79 -5.82 0.12 11.49
CA PHE A 79 -5.01 -1.10 11.55
C PHE A 79 -3.53 -0.80 11.83
N GLY A 80 -3.11 0.43 12.11
CA GLY A 80 -1.70 0.75 12.40
C GLY A 80 -1.06 -0.11 13.50
N TRP A 81 -1.84 -0.61 14.46
CA TRP A 81 -1.39 -1.51 15.54
C TRP A 81 -0.82 -2.85 15.05
N VAL A 82 -1.10 -3.25 13.80
CA VAL A 82 -0.61 -4.54 13.26
C VAL A 82 0.91 -4.61 13.20
N PHE A 83 1.59 -3.47 13.07
CA PHE A 83 3.06 -3.40 13.06
C PHE A 83 3.70 -3.62 14.43
N ASP A 84 2.95 -3.39 15.52
CA ASP A 84 3.43 -3.53 16.89
C ASP A 84 2.92 -4.81 17.57
N CYS A 85 2.15 -5.64 16.85
CA CYS A 85 1.52 -6.82 17.40
C CYS A 85 2.33 -8.09 17.11
N GLU A 86 2.86 -8.72 18.16
CA GLU A 86 3.58 -9.99 18.05
C GLU A 86 2.73 -11.13 17.46
N GLY A 87 1.40 -11.04 17.55
CA GLY A 87 0.44 -12.00 16.99
C GLY A 87 0.16 -11.84 15.50
N ILE A 88 0.81 -10.89 14.83
CA ILE A 88 0.66 -10.64 13.39
C ILE A 88 1.96 -11.00 12.67
N ASP A 89 1.82 -11.66 11.52
CA ASP A 89 2.85 -11.81 10.50
C ASP A 89 2.67 -10.70 9.45
N ILE A 90 3.70 -9.89 9.27
CA ILE A 90 3.76 -8.85 8.25
C ILE A 90 4.85 -9.21 7.25
N GLU A 91 4.46 -9.30 5.99
CA GLU A 91 5.31 -9.68 4.87
C GLU A 91 5.32 -8.52 3.87
N GLU A 92 6.47 -7.89 3.68
CA GLU A 92 6.65 -6.84 2.65
C GLU A 92 6.59 -7.49 1.27
N VAL A 93 5.84 -6.87 0.36
CA VAL A 93 5.63 -7.35 -1.00
C VAL A 93 6.42 -6.45 -1.94
N GLU A 94 7.35 -7.04 -2.68
CA GLU A 94 8.02 -6.35 -3.78
C GLU A 94 7.00 -6.11 -4.90
N ASN A 95 6.78 -4.84 -5.24
CA ASN A 95 5.99 -4.48 -6.41
C ASN A 95 6.90 -4.68 -7.63
N GLU A 96 6.65 -5.68 -8.47
CA GLU A 96 7.28 -5.82 -9.80
C GLU A 96 6.95 -4.64 -10.72
#